data_AF-A0A6J4LUZ0-F1
#
_entry.id   AF-A0A6J4LUZ0-F1
#
_cell.length_a   1.000
_cell.length_b   1.000
_cell.length_c   1.000
_cell.angle_alpha   90.00
_cell.angle_beta   90.00
_cell.angle_gamma   90.00
#
_symmetry.space_group_name_H-M   'P 1'
#
loop_
_entity.id
_entity.type
_entity.pdbx_description
1 polymer ?
#
loop_
_entity_poly.entity_id
_entity_poly.type
_entity_poly.pdbx_seq_one_letter_code
_entity_poly.pdbx_strand_id
1 'polypeptide(L)' 'WASGPPAAAAAGTGDDGLPGGVGLANVRARLQALHPADHRIEIEEADGRVRVLVELPARFRAEAAP' A
#
# COMPACT_ATOMS: atom_id res chain seq x y z
N TRP A 1 14.64 -4.99 -33.58
CA TRP A 1 14.43 -5.20 -32.14
C TRP A 1 14.03 -3.86 -31.51
N ALA A 2 12.79 -3.44 -31.76
CA ALA A 2 12.28 -2.19 -31.23
C ALA A 2 11.67 -2.46 -29.87
N SER A 3 12.25 -1.83 -28.85
CA SER A 3 11.77 -1.77 -27.48
C SER A 3 10.36 -1.18 -27.48
N GLY A 4 9.36 -1.99 -27.14
CA GLY A 4 8.01 -1.50 -26.86
C GLY A 4 8.01 -0.62 -25.61
N PRO A 5 7.14 0.40 -25.53
CA PRO A 5 7.03 1.20 -24.30
C PRO A 5 6.57 0.27 -23.15
N PRO A 6 7.07 0.48 -21.91
CA PRO A 6 6.53 -0.23 -20.76
C PRO A 6 5.03 0.07 -20.70
N ALA A 7 4.22 -0.99 -20.60
CA ALA A 7 2.80 -0.89 -20.43
C ALA A 7 2.52 0.10 -19.28
N ALA A 8 2.06 1.30 -19.64
CA ALA A 8 1.42 2.18 -18.70
C ALA A 8 0.22 1.37 -18.18
N ALA A 9 0.36 0.83 -16.97
CA ALA A 9 -0.76 0.29 -16.25
C ALA A 9 -1.78 1.44 -16.22
N ALA A 10 -2.82 1.30 -17.04
CA ALA A 10 -3.95 2.20 -17.01
C ALA A 10 -4.35 2.28 -15.53
N ALA A 11 -4.33 3.48 -14.98
CA ALA A 11 -4.97 3.78 -13.71
C ALA A 11 -6.47 3.54 -13.93
N GLY A 12 -6.84 2.26 -13.92
CA GLY A 12 -8.22 1.83 -13.96
C GLY A 12 -8.84 2.37 -12.70
N THR A 13 -9.87 3.18 -12.90
CA THR A 13 -10.85 3.57 -11.90
C THR A 13 -11.46 2.29 -11.33
N GLY A 14 -10.74 1.63 -10.44
CA GLY A 14 -11.21 0.52 -9.65
C GLY A 14 -12.09 1.08 -8.56
N ASP A 15 -13.26 1.57 -8.95
CA ASP A 15 -14.26 2.10 -8.04
C ASP A 15 -15.04 0.94 -7.42
N ASP A 16 -14.41 0.30 -6.44
CA ASP A 16 -15.07 -0.69 -5.58
C ASP A 16 -15.95 -0.01 -4.52
N GLY A 17 -16.22 1.30 -4.66
CA GLY A 17 -16.89 2.14 -3.65
C GLY A 17 -16.06 2.33 -2.37
N LEU A 18 -14.83 1.82 -2.33
CA LEU A 18 -13.90 2.00 -1.22
C LEU A 18 -12.95 3.18 -1.51
N PRO A 19 -12.72 4.08 -0.54
CA PRO A 19 -11.80 5.19 -0.74
C PRO A 19 -10.41 4.67 -1.15
N GLY A 20 -9.91 5.14 -2.30
CA GLY A 20 -8.60 4.82 -2.91
C GLY A 20 -8.53 3.60 -3.83
N GLY A 21 -9.67 2.96 -4.15
CA GLY A 21 -9.83 1.97 -5.22
C GLY A 21 -9.16 0.60 -5.03
N VAL A 22 -9.28 -0.28 -6.05
CA VAL A 22 -8.86 -1.70 -6.04
C VAL A 22 -7.45 -1.92 -5.49
N GLY A 23 -6.48 -1.09 -5.88
CA GLY A 23 -5.09 -1.22 -5.45
C GLY A 23 -4.94 -1.09 -3.93
N LEU A 24 -5.61 -0.11 -3.35
CA LEU A 24 -5.55 0.13 -1.92
C LEU A 24 -6.38 -0.89 -1.12
N ALA A 25 -7.51 -1.35 -1.67
CA ALA A 25 -8.29 -2.43 -1.09
C ALA A 25 -7.42 -3.70 -0.93
N ASN A 26 -6.63 -4.03 -1.95
CA ASN A 26 -5.69 -5.15 -1.90
C ASN A 26 -4.60 -4.95 -0.83
N VAL A 27 -4.05 -3.73 -0.71
CA VAL A 27 -3.08 -3.41 0.35
C VAL A 27 -3.70 -3.63 1.74
N ARG A 28 -4.90 -3.09 1.98
CA ARG A 28 -5.62 -3.26 3.25
C ARG A 28 -5.86 -4.73 3.56
N ALA A 29 -6.36 -5.50 2.60
CA ALA A 29 -6.59 -6.93 2.76
C ALA A 29 -5.29 -7.68 3.11
N ARG A 30 -4.18 -7.32 2.45
CA ARG A 30 -2.87 -7.93 2.71
C ARG A 30 -2.33 -7.58 4.09
N LEU A 31 -2.51 -6.33 4.54
CA LEU A 31 -2.13 -5.90 5.88
C LEU A 31 -2.93 -6.63 6.95
N GLN A 32 -4.24 -6.73 6.79
CA GLN A 32 -5.10 -7.48 7.70
C GLN A 32 -4.69 -8.96 7.78
N ALA A 33 -4.34 -9.59 6.66
CA ALA A 33 -3.95 -10.99 6.64
C ALA A 33 -2.59 -11.26 7.30
N LEU A 34 -1.63 -10.32 7.21
CA LEU A 34 -0.26 -10.51 7.68
C LEU A 34 0.02 -9.92 9.07
N HIS A 35 -0.73 -8.88 9.45
CA HIS A 35 -0.51 -8.08 10.65
C HIS A 35 -1.85 -7.64 11.28
N PRO A 36 -2.78 -8.56 11.60
CA PRO A 36 -4.18 -8.23 11.92
C PRO A 36 -4.38 -7.30 13.12
N ALA A 37 -3.44 -7.24 14.07
CA ALA A 37 -3.56 -6.47 15.30
C ALA A 37 -2.59 -5.27 15.39
N ASP A 38 -1.55 -5.24 14.57
CA ASP A 38 -0.38 -4.37 14.80
C ASP A 38 -0.04 -3.45 13.60
N HIS A 39 -0.95 -3.31 12.63
CA HIS A 39 -0.77 -2.39 11.51
C HIS A 39 -1.57 -1.11 11.71
N ARG A 40 -0.99 0.02 11.28
CA ARG A 40 -1.70 1.29 11.10
C ARG A 40 -1.56 1.73 9.66
N ILE A 41 -2.66 2.21 9.10
CA ILE A 41 -2.70 2.79 7.76
C ILE A 41 -3.37 4.16 7.83
N GLU A 42 -2.68 5.17 7.30
CA GLU A 42 -3.20 6.53 7.16
C GLU A 42 -3.17 6.92 5.70
N ILE A 43 -4.21 7.64 5.29
CA ILE A 43 -4.43 8.02 3.90
C ILE A 43 -4.83 9.47 3.89
N GLU A 44 -4.03 10.28 3.22
CA GLU A 44 -4.24 11.71 3.08
C GLU A 44 -4.27 12.07 1.61
N GLU A 45 -5.24 12.90 1.23
CA GLU A 45 -5.31 13.52 -0.08
C GLU A 45 -4.98 15.00 0.09
N ALA A 46 -3.83 15.42 -0.44
CA ALA A 46 -3.34 16.79 -0.33
C ALA A 46 -2.54 17.16 -1.59
N ASP A 47 -2.61 18.42 -2.00
CA ASP A 47 -1.85 18.97 -3.14
C ASP A 47 -2.02 18.17 -4.45
N GLY A 48 -3.22 17.63 -4.69
CA GLY A 48 -3.52 16.80 -5.86
C GLY A 48 -2.81 15.45 -5.88
N ARG A 49 -2.33 14.98 -4.72
CA ARG A 49 -1.63 13.71 -4.55
C ARG A 49 -2.27 12.90 -3.44
N VAL A 50 -2.19 11.58 -3.55
CA VAL A 50 -2.52 10.65 -2.46
C VAL A 50 -1.22 10.29 -1.75
N ARG A 51 -1.20 10.46 -0.42
CA ARG A 51 -0.14 10.00 0.45
C ARG A 51 -0.67 8.86 1.32
N VAL A 52 0.07 7.77 1.35
CA VAL A 52 -0.25 6.60 2.18
C VAL A 52 0.90 6.36 3.14
N LEU A 53 0.61 6.35 4.44
CA LEU A 53 1.54 5.94 5.49
C LEU A 53 1.13 4.54 5.97
N VAL A 54 2.08 3.62 6.02
CA VAL A 54 1.87 2.27 6.56
C VAL A 54 2.91 2.00 7.63
N GLU A 55 2.45 1.71 8.84
CA GLU A 55 3.30 1.35 9.97
C GLU A 55 3.10 -0.14 10.32
N LEU A 56 4.21 -0.85 10.52
CA LEU A 56 4.24 -2.28 10.82
C LEU A 56 5.26 -2.60 11.92
N PRO A 57 5.05 -3.66 12.71
CA PRO A 57 6.02 -4.10 13.69
C PRO A 57 7.29 -4.58 12.97
N ALA A 58 8.43 -4.03 13.39
CA ALA A 58 9.73 -4.49 12.91
C ALA A 58 9.96 -5.95 13.37
N ARG A 59 10.04 -6.88 12.42
CA ARG A 59 10.27 -8.31 12.72
C ARG A 59 11.71 -8.63 13.14
N PHE A 60 12.64 -7.67 12.98
CA PHE A 60 13.98 -7.73 13.57
C PHE A 60 14.02 -6.81 14.78
N ARG A 61 13.71 -7.36 15.96
CA ARG A 61 14.32 -6.87 17.19
C ARG A 61 15.81 -7.14 16.99
N ALA A 62 16.62 -6.09 16.86
CA ALA A 62 18.07 -6.27 16.97
C ALA A 62 18.29 -7.07 18.25
N GLU A 63 18.80 -8.29 18.08
CA GLU A 63 19.33 -9.09 19.17
C GLU A 63 20.26 -8.16 19.93
N ALA A 64 19.84 -7.79 21.14
CA ALA A 64 20.62 -6.89 21.97
C ALA A 64 21.99 -7.54 22.13
N ALA A 65 23.00 -6.92 21.52
CA ALA A 65 24.38 -7.34 21.67
C ALA A 65 24.71 -7.36 23.17
N PRO A 66 25.33 -8.44 23.67
CA PRO A 66 25.69 -8.57 25.09
C PRO A 66 26.69 -7.51 25.55
#